data_AF-A0A846NCL8-F1
#
_entry.id   AF-A0A846NCL8-F1
#
_cell.length_a   1.000
_cell.length_b   1.000
_cell.length_c   1.000
_cell.angle_alpha   90.00
_cell.angle_beta   90.00
_cell.angle_gamma   90.00
#
_symmetry.space_group_name_H-M   'P 1'
#
loop_
_entity.id
_entity.type
_entity.pdbx_description
1 polymer ?
#
loop_
_entity_poly.entity_id
_entity_poly.type
_entity_poly.pdbx_seq_one_letter_code
_entity_poly.pdbx_strand_id
1 'polypeptide(L)'
;MKFRLNTAQLLKEKREHLLETWKENIRATADRTFKLMTLDQFDEETESFVTEFVTAISSENFEDITGPEYQKLVTMLGKISASRAEQGFTPKETSFFIMSFKEAVNKYIGQHVKEPKKMAAEIMI
;
A
#
# COMPACT_ATOMS: atom_id res chain seq x y z
N MET A 1 -12.58 28.89 -5.70
CA MET A 1 -12.93 27.48 -5.43
C MET A 1 -11.64 26.66 -5.41
N LYS A 2 -11.07 26.38 -4.23
CA LYS A 2 -9.87 25.54 -4.10
C LYS A 2 -10.32 24.09 -4.26
N PHE A 3 -9.92 23.42 -5.33
CA PHE A 3 -10.00 21.97 -5.41
C PHE A 3 -9.12 21.40 -4.28
N ARG A 4 -9.72 21.01 -3.16
CA ARG A 4 -9.06 20.09 -2.23
C ARG A 4 -9.14 18.73 -2.89
N LEU A 5 -8.03 18.24 -3.43
CA LEU A 5 -7.92 16.83 -3.78
C LEU A 5 -8.08 16.06 -2.46
N ASN A 6 -9.17 15.33 -2.30
CA ASN A 6 -9.32 14.39 -1.20
C ASN A 6 -8.52 13.13 -1.60
N THR A 7 -7.31 13.00 -1.06
CA THR A 7 -6.40 11.88 -1.34
C THR A 7 -7.07 10.54 -1.06
N ALA A 8 -7.88 10.44 0.00
CA ALA A 8 -8.60 9.21 0.31
C ALA A 8 -9.66 8.87 -0.75
N GLN A 9 -10.42 9.88 -1.19
CA GLN A 9 -11.40 9.70 -2.26
C GLN A 9 -10.72 9.28 -3.58
N LEU A 10 -9.62 9.94 -3.95
CA LEU A 10 -8.85 9.63 -5.15
C LEU A 10 -8.35 8.17 -5.12
N LEU A 11 -7.73 7.74 -4.02
CA LEU A 11 -7.21 6.37 -3.88
C LEU A 11 -8.35 5.34 -3.83
N LYS A 12 -9.50 5.69 -3.24
CA LYS A 12 -10.69 4.84 -3.22
C LYS A 12 -11.28 4.62 -4.62
N GLU A 13 -11.42 5.67 -5.42
CA GLU A 13 -11.91 5.58 -6.80
C GLU A 13 -10.99 4.75 -7.71
N LYS A 14 -9.74 4.54 -7.30
CA LYS A 14 -8.66 4.03 -8.15
C LYS A 14 -7.99 2.79 -7.56
N ARG A 15 -8.64 2.18 -6.58
CA ARG A 15 -8.21 0.97 -5.88
C ARG A 15 -7.74 -0.13 -6.83
N GLU A 16 -8.53 -0.45 -7.86
CA GLU A 16 -8.20 -1.51 -8.83
C GLU A 16 -6.93 -1.17 -9.61
N HIS A 17 -6.79 0.07 -10.05
CA HIS A 17 -5.59 0.50 -10.78
C HIS A 17 -4.34 0.49 -9.90
N LEU A 18 -4.47 0.88 -8.62
CA LEU A 18 -3.39 0.80 -7.63
C LEU A 18 -2.97 -0.65 -7.38
N LEU A 19 -3.94 -1.55 -7.22
CA LEU A 19 -3.72 -2.97 -7.02
C LEU A 19 -2.94 -3.56 -8.20
N GLU A 20 -3.42 -3.37 -9.43
CA GLU A 20 -2.76 -3.91 -10.62
C GLU A 20 -1.36 -3.32 -10.81
N THR A 21 -1.21 -2.00 -10.65
CA THR A 21 0.11 -1.34 -10.73
C THR A 21 1.09 -1.92 -9.69
N TRP A 22 0.61 -2.16 -8.48
CA TRP A 22 1.44 -2.73 -7.41
C TRP A 22 1.82 -4.18 -7.71
N LYS A 23 0.84 -5.00 -8.14
CA LYS A 23 1.08 -6.40 -8.53
C LYS A 23 2.11 -6.48 -9.67
N GLU A 24 2.00 -5.63 -10.69
CA GLU A 24 2.96 -5.52 -11.79
C GLU A 24 4.36 -5.13 -11.30
N ASN A 25 4.48 -4.13 -10.42
CA ASN A 25 5.77 -3.70 -9.87
C ASN A 25 6.47 -4.82 -9.08
N ILE A 26 5.72 -5.57 -8.26
CA ILE A 26 6.28 -6.72 -7.54
C ILE A 26 6.72 -7.79 -8.52
N ARG A 27 5.89 -8.16 -9.51
CA ARG A 27 6.24 -9.13 -10.58
C ARG A 27 7.52 -8.78 -11.32
N ALA A 28 7.77 -7.48 -11.53
CA ALA A 28 8.98 -7.00 -12.21
C ALA A 28 10.25 -7.01 -11.34
N THR A 29 10.13 -6.97 -10.00
CA THR A 29 11.26 -6.68 -9.09
C THR A 29 11.55 -7.76 -8.05
N ALA A 30 10.61 -8.67 -7.78
CA ALA A 30 10.64 -9.54 -6.60
C ALA A 30 10.70 -11.04 -6.92
N ASP A 31 11.69 -11.48 -7.71
CA ASP A 31 11.84 -12.87 -8.17
C ASP A 31 11.88 -13.91 -7.02
N ARG A 32 12.55 -13.60 -5.90
CA ARG A 32 12.57 -14.51 -4.73
C ARG A 32 11.25 -14.55 -3.97
N THR A 33 10.52 -13.43 -3.91
CA THR A 33 9.22 -13.36 -3.25
C THR A 33 8.22 -14.30 -3.90
N PHE A 34 8.19 -14.38 -5.24
CA PHE A 34 7.35 -15.35 -5.96
C PHE A 34 7.80 -16.80 -5.83
N LYS A 35 9.06 -17.06 -5.47
CA LYS A 35 9.55 -18.43 -5.23
C LYS A 35 9.09 -18.98 -3.88
N LEU A 36 8.86 -18.10 -2.90
CA LEU A 36 8.47 -18.48 -1.54
C LEU A 36 6.96 -18.36 -1.28
N MET A 37 6.20 -17.82 -2.24
CA MET A 37 4.78 -17.52 -2.12
C MET A 37 4.01 -18.14 -3.28
N THR A 38 2.81 -18.67 -3.02
CA THR A 38 1.92 -19.14 -4.09
C THR A 38 1.24 -17.96 -4.79
N LEU A 39 0.78 -18.14 -6.02
CA LEU A 39 0.01 -17.09 -6.73
C LEU A 39 -1.27 -16.72 -5.98
N ASP A 40 -1.98 -17.71 -5.43
CA ASP A 40 -3.20 -17.46 -4.65
C ASP A 40 -2.92 -16.62 -3.40
N GLN A 41 -1.84 -16.93 -2.68
CA GLN A 41 -1.43 -16.14 -1.51
C GLN A 41 -1.05 -14.71 -1.90
N PHE A 42 -0.37 -14.55 -3.04
CA PHE A 42 0.00 -13.23 -3.55
C PHE A 42 -1.24 -12.39 -3.87
N ASP A 43 -2.19 -12.96 -4.61
CA ASP A 43 -3.41 -12.27 -4.99
C ASP A 43 -4.25 -11.93 -3.76
N GLU A 44 -4.42 -12.85 -2.82
CA GLU A 44 -5.17 -12.64 -1.58
C GLU A 44 -4.53 -11.54 -0.71
N GLU A 45 -3.22 -11.62 -0.44
CA GLU A 45 -2.53 -10.66 0.44
C GLU A 45 -2.53 -9.25 -0.16
N THR A 46 -2.32 -9.13 -1.48
CA THR A 46 -2.30 -7.80 -2.14
C THR A 46 -3.70 -7.18 -2.19
N GLU A 47 -4.74 -7.95 -2.51
CA GLU A 47 -6.13 -7.48 -2.52
C GLU A 47 -6.60 -7.06 -1.14
N SER A 48 -6.30 -7.89 -0.14
CA SER A 48 -6.67 -7.63 1.25
C SER A 48 -5.96 -6.39 1.79
N PHE A 49 -4.65 -6.25 1.53
CA PHE A 49 -3.90 -5.08 1.95
C PHE A 49 -4.43 -3.79 1.32
N VAL A 50 -4.63 -3.76 0.00
CA VAL A 50 -5.13 -2.55 -0.69
C VAL A 50 -6.52 -2.17 -0.19
N THR A 51 -7.38 -3.16 0.06
CA THR A 51 -8.74 -2.94 0.57
C THR A 51 -8.72 -2.33 1.97
N GLU A 52 -7.97 -2.92 2.91
CA GLU A 52 -7.88 -2.41 4.28
C GLU A 52 -7.15 -1.07 4.35
N PHE A 53 -6.11 -0.87 3.53
CA PHE A 53 -5.42 0.41 3.43
C PHE A 53 -6.36 1.53 2.98
N VAL A 54 -7.08 1.33 1.85
CA VAL A 54 -8.04 2.31 1.33
C VAL A 54 -9.17 2.58 2.34
N THR A 55 -9.62 1.54 3.06
CA THR A 55 -10.64 1.67 4.11
C THR A 55 -10.13 2.53 5.27
N ALA A 56 -8.93 2.25 5.77
CA ALA A 56 -8.34 2.98 6.89
C ALA A 56 -8.16 4.47 6.56
N ILE A 57 -7.59 4.78 5.39
CA ILE A 57 -7.36 6.18 4.99
C ILE A 57 -8.65 6.94 4.63
N SER A 58 -9.75 6.23 4.34
CA SER A 58 -11.06 6.85 4.06
C SER A 58 -11.68 7.51 5.29
N SER A 59 -11.13 7.27 6.48
CA SER A 59 -11.45 8.03 7.70
C SER A 59 -10.92 9.48 7.67
N GLU A 60 -9.99 9.79 6.76
CA GLU A 60 -9.20 11.02 6.71
C GLU A 60 -8.33 11.28 7.96
N ASN A 61 -8.20 10.31 8.87
CA ASN A 61 -7.25 10.39 9.98
C ASN A 61 -5.86 9.96 9.52
N PHE A 62 -5.04 10.92 9.08
CA PHE A 62 -3.65 10.65 8.68
C PHE A 62 -2.63 10.86 9.80
N GLU A 63 -3.05 11.41 10.95
CA GLU A 63 -2.15 11.85 12.03
C GLU A 63 -1.99 10.78 13.12
N ASP A 64 -3.00 9.94 13.33
CA ASP A 64 -2.97 8.88 14.35
C ASP A 64 -3.23 7.50 13.74
N ILE A 65 -2.13 6.82 13.39
CA ILE A 65 -2.15 5.45 12.85
C ILE A 65 -2.49 4.38 13.91
N THR A 66 -2.67 4.77 15.18
CA THR A 66 -3.11 3.86 16.26
C THR A 66 -4.64 3.87 16.43
N GLY A 67 -5.33 4.70 15.65
CA GLY A 67 -6.78 4.78 15.61
C GLY A 67 -7.47 3.47 15.20
N PRO A 68 -8.74 3.28 15.59
CA PRO A 68 -9.49 2.04 15.36
C PRO A 68 -9.63 1.68 13.87
N GLU A 69 -9.63 2.66 12.96
CA GLU A 69 -9.66 2.48 11.51
C GLU A 69 -8.43 1.74 10.96
N TYR A 70 -7.29 1.81 11.66
CA TYR A 70 -6.06 1.13 11.27
C TYR A 70 -5.91 -0.27 11.88
N GLN A 71 -6.72 -0.62 12.88
CA GLN A 71 -6.57 -1.86 13.64
C GLN A 71 -6.58 -3.11 12.74
N LYS A 72 -7.47 -3.16 11.73
CA LYS A 72 -7.53 -4.29 10.79
C LYS A 72 -6.28 -4.38 9.92
N LEU A 73 -5.83 -3.25 9.39
CA LEU A 73 -4.61 -3.16 8.59
C LEU A 73 -3.38 -3.60 9.39
N VAL A 74 -3.21 -3.09 10.61
CA VAL A 74 -2.10 -3.46 11.51
C VAL A 74 -2.14 -4.94 11.86
N THR A 75 -3.32 -5.48 12.17
CA THR A 75 -3.50 -6.91 12.46
C THR A 75 -3.11 -7.78 11.26
N MET A 76 -3.51 -7.39 10.05
CA MET A 76 -3.14 -8.07 8.81
C MET A 76 -1.63 -8.04 8.57
N LEU A 77 -0.99 -6.87 8.73
CA LEU A 77 0.46 -6.72 8.58
C LEU A 77 1.23 -7.59 9.59
N GLY A 78 0.71 -7.73 10.82
CA GLY A 78 1.26 -8.65 11.81
C GLY A 78 1.18 -10.11 11.37
N LYS A 79 0.04 -10.55 10.81
CA LYS A 79 -0.13 -11.91 10.28
C LYS A 79 0.81 -12.19 9.10
N ILE A 80 0.92 -11.25 8.16
CA ILE A 80 1.84 -11.36 7.02
C ILE A 80 3.27 -11.49 7.55
N SER A 81 3.68 -10.62 8.49
CA SER A 81 5.04 -10.66 9.04
C SER A 81 5.37 -11.99 9.73
N ALA A 82 4.44 -12.51 10.54
CA ALA A 82 4.60 -13.80 11.20
C ALA A 82 4.71 -14.95 10.18
N SER A 83 3.78 -15.01 9.22
CA SER A 83 3.78 -16.05 8.18
C SER A 83 5.05 -16.00 7.32
N ARG A 84 5.54 -14.81 6.98
CA ARG A 84 6.78 -14.62 6.21
C ARG A 84 8.02 -15.10 6.96
N ALA A 85 8.07 -14.90 8.28
CA ALA A 85 9.15 -15.43 9.11
C ALA A 85 9.17 -16.97 9.09
N GLU A 86 8.01 -17.62 9.18
CA GLU A 86 7.87 -19.09 9.08
C GLU A 86 8.28 -19.62 7.70
N GLN A 87 8.01 -18.87 6.63
CA GLN A 87 8.37 -19.22 5.26
C GLN A 87 9.84 -18.90 4.91
N GLY A 88 10.62 -18.32 5.83
CA GLY A 88 12.05 -18.03 5.62
C GLY A 88 12.35 -16.75 4.82
N PHE A 89 11.40 -15.80 4.78
CA PHE A 89 11.66 -14.46 4.29
C PHE A 89 12.58 -13.72 5.25
N THR A 90 13.46 -12.88 4.69
CA THR A 90 14.20 -11.91 5.49
C THR A 90 13.30 -10.72 5.85
N PRO A 91 13.55 -10.03 6.98
CA PRO A 91 12.82 -8.80 7.33
C PRO A 91 12.85 -7.75 6.21
N LYS A 92 13.96 -7.70 5.45
CA LYS A 92 14.11 -6.80 4.30
C LYS A 92 13.12 -7.14 3.18
N GLU A 93 12.90 -8.42 2.88
CA GLU A 93 11.96 -8.85 1.83
C GLU A 93 10.51 -8.58 2.24
N THR A 94 10.16 -8.87 3.50
CA THR A 94 8.84 -8.52 4.05
C THR A 94 8.58 -7.02 3.97
N SER A 95 9.57 -6.21 4.39
CA SER A 95 9.46 -4.75 4.28
C SER A 95 9.36 -4.29 2.83
N PHE A 96 10.16 -4.83 1.92
CA PHE A 96 10.13 -4.48 0.51
C PHE A 96 8.75 -4.73 -0.11
N PHE A 97 8.14 -5.89 0.17
CA PHE A 97 6.81 -6.22 -0.31
C PHE A 97 5.79 -5.13 0.05
N ILE A 98 5.66 -4.78 1.33
CA ILE A 98 4.71 -3.75 1.79
C ILE A 98 5.10 -2.35 1.30
N MET A 99 6.38 -1.98 1.40
CA MET A 99 6.85 -0.64 1.04
C MET A 99 6.78 -0.36 -0.45
N SER A 100 6.85 -1.38 -1.31
CA SER A 100 6.70 -1.22 -2.76
C SER A 100 5.31 -0.68 -3.16
N PHE A 101 4.30 -0.82 -2.30
CA PHE A 101 2.98 -0.19 -2.54
C PHE A 101 3.06 1.33 -2.59
N LYS A 102 3.99 1.93 -1.82
CA LYS A 102 4.21 3.40 -1.82
C LYS A 102 4.53 3.91 -3.22
N GLU A 103 5.22 3.13 -4.04
CA GLU A 103 5.54 3.52 -5.41
C GLU A 103 4.29 3.61 -6.29
N ALA A 104 3.36 2.67 -6.15
CA ALA A 104 2.08 2.68 -6.86
C ALA A 104 1.24 3.90 -6.45
N VAL A 105 1.18 4.20 -5.14
CA VAL A 105 0.50 5.38 -4.60
C VAL A 105 1.13 6.67 -5.10
N ASN A 106 2.46 6.80 -5.02
CA ASN A 106 3.18 8.00 -5.47
C ASN A 106 3.01 8.25 -6.96
N LYS A 107 3.10 7.20 -7.78
CA LYS A 107 2.86 7.29 -9.23
C LYS A 107 1.46 7.84 -9.50
N TYR A 108 0.47 7.36 -8.74
CA TYR A 108 -0.91 7.76 -8.95
C TYR A 108 -1.22 9.19 -8.46
N ILE A 109 -0.78 9.54 -7.26
CA ILE A 109 -0.92 10.90 -6.71
C ILE A 109 -0.16 11.92 -7.58
N GLY A 110 1.07 11.60 -7.99
CA GLY A 110 1.90 12.49 -8.82
C GLY A 110 1.29 12.81 -10.19
N GLN A 111 0.48 11.92 -10.76
CA GLN A 111 -0.26 12.18 -12.00
C GLN A 111 -1.41 13.18 -11.82
N HIS A 112 -1.95 13.33 -10.60
CA HIS A 112 -3.15 14.13 -10.32
C HIS A 112 -2.84 15.43 -9.56
N VAL A 113 -1.62 15.58 -9.02
CA VAL A 113 -1.14 16.80 -8.38
C VAL A 113 -0.34 17.64 -9.38
N LYS A 114 -0.87 18.80 -9.79
CA LYS A 114 -0.26 19.71 -10.77
C LYS A 114 1.03 20.42 -10.30
N GLU A 115 1.48 20.23 -9.06
CA GLU A 115 2.63 20.96 -8.49
C GLU A 115 3.62 20.02 -7.75
N PRO A 116 4.79 19.70 -8.36
CA PRO A 116 5.80 18.81 -7.78
C PRO A 116 6.33 19.27 -6.41
N LYS A 117 6.37 20.59 -6.16
CA LYS A 117 6.87 21.18 -4.90
C LYS A 117 5.93 20.96 -3.71
N LYS A 118 4.63 20.76 -3.93
CA LYS A 118 3.68 20.41 -2.86
C LYS A 118 3.73 18.93 -2.50
N MET A 119 3.99 18.07 -3.49
CA MET A 119 4.10 16.62 -3.29
C MET A 119 5.23 16.26 -2.30
N ALA A 120 6.39 16.91 -2.38
CA ALA A 120 7.48 16.67 -1.43
C ALA A 120 7.14 17.14 0.00
N ALA A 121 6.35 18.21 0.14
CA ALA A 121 5.95 18.74 1.44
C ALA A 121 4.85 17.91 2.11
N GLU A 122 3.97 17.26 1.33
CA GLU A 122 2.87 16.43 1.85
C GLU A 122 3.30 14.98 2.15
N ILE A 123 4.42 14.50 1.60
CA ILE A 123 4.94 13.12 1.81
C ILE A 123 6.01 13.05 2.93
N MET A 124 6.48 14.19 3.46
CA MET A 124 7.51 14.27 4.51
C MET A 124 6.95 14.46 5.94
N ILE A 125 5.75 13.94 6.22
CA ILE A 125 5.22 13.82 7.59
C ILE A 125 5.31 12.35 8.00
#